data_AF-A0A9P7CJ26-F1
#
_entry.id   AF-A0A9P7CJ26-F1
#
_cell.length_a   1.000
_cell.length_b   1.000
_cell.length_c   1.000
_cell.angle_alpha   90.00
_cell.angle_beta   90.00
_cell.angle_gamma   90.00
#
_symmetry.space_group_name_H-M   'P 1'
#
loop_
_entity.id
_entity.type
_entity.pdbx_description
1 polymer ?
#
loop_
_entity_poly.entity_id
_entity_poly.type
_entity_poly.pdbx_seq_one_letter_code
_entity_poly.pdbx_strand_id
1 'polypeptide(L)'
;MSGREFLEEALQFTIEKICKSGLYIEVETSRLPGTPEEEINENCRELFKHVRTIWSEIQRAKTKCPVEFRRMFGHLKSAIVKKFDLEKDTLERHHQVARYTCVSGFIFLRWICPAIISPKQFDLVQDHPDANTCRTLTLIAKCLMTLASHSTTEQNTKEVWINQLNAFININTNKFTDFINYVSIIVEEQDNEELPKREDTTANYFIDLPYELAQLSRWCTEECTVNNVITKTCHSIMKKPRMN
;
A
#
# COMPACT_ATOMS: atom_id res chain seq x y z
N MET A 1 -7.03 -9.96 9.69
CA MET A 1 -6.81 -8.55 9.29
C MET A 1 -7.33 -8.37 7.87
N SER A 2 -8.23 -7.41 7.62
CA SER A 2 -8.73 -7.14 6.27
C SER A 2 -7.57 -6.84 5.31
N GLY A 3 -7.54 -7.49 4.15
CA GLY A 3 -6.48 -7.31 3.16
C GLY A 3 -5.27 -8.24 3.31
N ARG A 4 -5.22 -9.08 4.34
CA ARG A 4 -4.16 -10.09 4.50
C ARG A 4 -4.05 -11.02 3.28
N GLU A 5 -5.18 -11.55 2.82
CA GLU A 5 -5.23 -12.43 1.63
C GLU A 5 -4.63 -11.77 0.38
N PHE A 6 -4.84 -10.46 0.21
CA PHE A 6 -4.22 -9.71 -0.89
C PHE A 6 -2.70 -9.67 -0.77
N LEU A 7 -2.16 -9.37 0.42
CA LEU A 7 -0.71 -9.33 0.64
C LEU A 7 -0.08 -10.72 0.52
N GLU A 8 -0.74 -11.75 1.04
CA GLU A 8 -0.26 -13.13 0.95
C GLU A 8 -0.15 -13.58 -0.52
N GLU A 9 -1.23 -13.40 -1.29
CA GLU A 9 -1.24 -13.73 -2.73
C GLU A 9 -0.24 -12.89 -3.53
N ALA A 10 -0.10 -11.60 -3.22
CA ALA A 10 0.76 -10.70 -3.98
C ALA A 10 2.25 -10.86 -3.66
N LEU A 11 2.61 -11.16 -2.41
CA LEU A 11 3.97 -10.96 -1.92
C LEU A 11 4.59 -12.21 -1.29
N GLN A 12 3.83 -13.04 -0.59
CA GLN A 12 4.37 -14.03 0.36
C GLN A 12 5.37 -14.98 -0.29
N PHE A 13 4.99 -15.63 -1.40
CA PHE A 13 5.87 -16.60 -2.08
C PHE A 13 7.22 -15.99 -2.48
N THR A 14 7.20 -14.79 -3.08
CA THR A 14 8.40 -14.15 -3.59
C THR A 14 9.28 -13.63 -2.44
N ILE A 15 8.67 -13.02 -1.42
CA ILE A 15 9.40 -12.52 -0.24
C ILE A 15 10.01 -13.67 0.55
N GLU A 16 9.26 -14.75 0.81
CA GLU A 16 9.79 -15.93 1.50
C GLU A 16 11.00 -16.51 0.76
N LYS A 17 10.92 -16.59 -0.57
CA LYS A 17 12.04 -17.08 -1.40
C LYS A 17 13.28 -16.21 -1.23
N ILE A 18 13.14 -14.88 -1.32
CA ILE A 18 14.24 -13.92 -1.14
C ILE A 18 14.84 -14.06 0.26
N CYS A 19 14.00 -14.13 1.30
CA CYS A 19 14.44 -14.26 2.69
C CYS A 19 15.15 -15.58 2.97
N LYS A 20 14.62 -16.71 2.47
CA LYS A 20 15.24 -18.04 2.64
C LYS A 20 16.59 -18.13 1.94
N SER A 21 16.79 -17.40 0.84
CA SER A 21 18.08 -17.36 0.13
C SER A 21 19.14 -16.47 0.77
N GLY A 22 18.78 -15.61 1.74
CA GLY A 22 19.71 -14.61 2.28
C GLY A 22 20.23 -13.64 1.20
N LEU A 23 19.38 -13.30 0.23
CA LEU A 23 19.81 -12.62 -1.01
C LEU A 23 20.28 -11.19 -0.73
N TYR A 24 21.53 -10.90 -1.08
CA TYR A 24 22.10 -9.56 -1.08
C TYR A 24 22.25 -9.02 -2.50
N ILE A 25 21.58 -7.90 -2.79
CA ILE A 25 21.76 -7.15 -4.02
C ILE A 25 22.05 -5.70 -3.65
N GLU A 26 23.10 -5.13 -4.26
CA GLU A 26 23.40 -3.71 -4.17
C GLU A 26 23.63 -3.14 -5.58
N VAL A 27 23.09 -1.94 -5.82
CA VAL A 27 23.15 -1.25 -7.11
C VAL A 27 23.60 0.21 -6.98
N GLU A 28 23.60 0.76 -5.77
CA GLU A 28 24.06 2.13 -5.52
C GLU A 28 25.60 2.17 -5.51
N THR A 29 26.17 2.87 -6.48
CA THR A 29 27.63 2.98 -6.69
C THR A 29 28.38 3.48 -5.45
N SER A 30 27.73 4.33 -4.64
CA SER A 30 28.28 4.85 -3.38
C SER A 30 28.53 3.78 -2.32
N ARG A 31 27.84 2.63 -2.40
CA ARG A 31 27.99 1.49 -1.48
C ARG A 31 28.85 0.36 -2.08
N LEU A 32 29.28 0.51 -3.33
CA LEU A 32 30.10 -0.46 -4.08
C LEU A 32 31.38 0.19 -4.65
N PRO A 33 32.25 0.77 -3.81
CA PRO A 33 33.48 1.39 -4.29
C PRO A 33 34.41 0.33 -4.89
N GLY A 34 34.81 0.53 -6.15
CA GLY A 34 35.76 -0.35 -6.84
C GLY A 34 35.15 -1.64 -7.40
N THR A 35 33.83 -1.83 -7.31
CA THR A 35 33.14 -2.95 -7.94
C THR A 35 33.10 -2.76 -9.47
N PRO A 36 33.42 -3.79 -10.28
CA PRO A 36 33.34 -3.71 -11.74
C PRO A 36 31.93 -3.40 -12.23
N GLU A 37 31.81 -2.64 -13.32
CA GLU A 37 30.52 -2.27 -13.92
C GLU A 37 29.70 -3.50 -14.34
N GLU A 38 30.36 -4.58 -14.77
CA GLU A 38 29.72 -5.84 -15.15
C GLU A 38 28.98 -6.51 -13.97
N GLU A 39 29.56 -6.48 -12.77
CA GLU A 39 28.93 -7.00 -11.56
C GLU A 39 27.75 -6.12 -11.12
N ILE A 40 27.89 -4.79 -11.23
CA ILE A 40 26.78 -3.85 -10.98
C ILE A 40 25.63 -4.12 -11.95
N ASN A 41 25.93 -4.38 -13.23
CA ASN A 41 24.93 -4.70 -14.24
C ASN A 41 24.20 -6.02 -13.96
N GLU A 42 24.92 -7.03 -13.48
CA GLU A 42 24.32 -8.30 -13.05
C GLU A 42 23.39 -8.09 -11.85
N ASN A 43 23.84 -7.33 -10.84
CA ASN A 43 23.03 -6.97 -9.69
C ASN A 43 21.75 -6.21 -10.10
N CYS A 44 21.87 -5.27 -11.04
CA CYS A 44 20.71 -4.57 -11.60
C CYS A 44 19.73 -5.55 -12.26
N ARG A 45 20.26 -6.47 -13.08
CA ARG A 45 19.43 -7.46 -13.79
C ARG A 45 18.65 -8.33 -12.80
N GLU A 46 19.30 -8.81 -11.76
CA GLU A 46 18.65 -9.65 -10.73
C GLU A 46 17.66 -8.83 -9.89
N LEU A 47 18.00 -7.59 -9.50
CA LEU A 47 17.07 -6.69 -8.79
C LEU A 47 15.76 -6.52 -9.58
N PHE A 48 15.87 -6.14 -10.85
CA PHE A 48 14.68 -5.87 -11.66
C PHE A 48 13.89 -7.13 -12.03
N LYS A 49 14.52 -8.31 -12.01
CA LYS A 49 13.79 -9.58 -12.12
C LYS A 49 12.88 -9.79 -10.91
N HIS A 50 13.35 -9.52 -9.70
CA HIS A 50 12.50 -9.57 -8.50
C HIS A 50 11.42 -8.48 -8.52
N VAL A 51 11.76 -7.24 -8.88
CA VAL A 51 10.79 -6.14 -8.99
C VAL A 51 9.68 -6.48 -9.98
N ARG A 52 10.01 -6.99 -11.18
CA ARG A 52 9.02 -7.40 -12.19
C ARG A 52 8.15 -8.56 -11.72
N THR A 53 8.74 -9.52 -11.01
CA THR A 53 8.01 -10.66 -10.46
C THR A 53 6.98 -10.17 -9.45
N ILE A 54 7.40 -9.41 -8.44
CA ILE A 54 6.49 -8.86 -7.42
C ILE A 54 5.41 -7.98 -8.06
N TRP A 55 5.76 -7.12 -9.01
CA TRP A 55 4.78 -6.29 -9.71
C TRP A 55 3.72 -7.13 -10.44
N SER A 56 4.13 -8.17 -11.16
CA SER A 56 3.21 -9.10 -11.83
C SER A 56 2.26 -9.81 -10.84
N GLU A 57 2.77 -10.26 -9.71
CA GLU A 57 1.96 -10.92 -8.67
C GLU A 57 0.96 -9.94 -8.03
N ILE A 58 1.36 -8.69 -7.75
CA ILE A 58 0.45 -7.62 -7.28
C ILE A 58 -0.68 -7.40 -8.29
N GLN A 59 -0.36 -7.35 -9.59
CA GLN A 59 -1.37 -7.19 -10.64
C GLN A 59 -2.34 -8.37 -10.68
N ARG A 60 -1.85 -9.61 -10.52
CA ARG A 60 -2.68 -10.82 -10.48
C ARG A 60 -3.60 -10.84 -9.24
N ALA A 61 -3.05 -10.45 -8.10
CA ALA A 61 -3.76 -10.42 -6.81
C ALA A 61 -4.83 -9.33 -6.70
N LYS A 62 -4.97 -8.42 -7.69
CA LYS A 62 -5.92 -7.28 -7.62
C LYS A 62 -7.34 -7.70 -7.21
N THR A 63 -7.80 -8.88 -7.61
CA THR A 63 -9.14 -9.43 -7.29
C THR A 63 -9.30 -9.82 -5.82
N LYS A 64 -8.19 -10.04 -5.09
CA LYS A 64 -8.14 -10.32 -3.65
C LYS A 64 -8.16 -9.06 -2.79
N CYS A 65 -8.06 -7.87 -3.39
CA CYS A 65 -8.20 -6.62 -2.65
C CYS A 65 -9.63 -6.52 -2.07
N PRO A 66 -9.81 -6.36 -0.74
CA PRO A 66 -11.13 -6.33 -0.11
C PRO A 66 -12.05 -5.25 -0.70
N VAL A 67 -13.33 -5.55 -0.86
CA VAL A 67 -14.29 -4.61 -1.47
C VAL A 67 -14.41 -3.31 -0.66
N GLU A 68 -14.28 -3.42 0.66
CA GLU A 68 -14.29 -2.29 1.59
C GLU A 68 -13.13 -1.33 1.30
N PHE A 69 -11.94 -1.87 1.05
CA PHE A 69 -10.77 -1.06 0.66
C PHE A 69 -11.02 -0.39 -0.69
N ARG A 70 -11.57 -1.13 -1.67
CA ARG A 70 -11.85 -0.54 -2.98
C ARG A 70 -12.85 0.60 -2.92
N ARG A 71 -13.89 0.47 -2.08
CA ARG A 71 -14.88 1.53 -1.81
C ARG A 71 -14.22 2.74 -1.13
N MET A 72 -13.40 2.52 -0.09
CA MET A 72 -12.67 3.61 0.58
C MET A 72 -11.77 4.36 -0.40
N PHE A 73 -11.02 3.66 -1.25
CA PHE A 73 -10.19 4.27 -2.27
C PHE A 73 -10.99 4.99 -3.35
N GLY A 74 -12.16 4.47 -3.73
CA GLY A 74 -13.11 5.14 -4.60
C GLY A 74 -13.58 6.48 -4.02
N HIS A 75 -14.03 6.48 -2.76
CA HIS A 75 -14.43 7.71 -2.07
C HIS A 75 -13.29 8.72 -1.92
N LEU A 76 -12.08 8.26 -1.58
CA LEU A 76 -10.90 9.12 -1.50
C LEU A 76 -10.62 9.78 -2.84
N LYS A 77 -10.64 9.01 -3.93
CA LYS A 77 -10.46 9.51 -5.30
C LYS A 77 -11.52 10.57 -5.64
N SER A 78 -12.81 10.30 -5.39
CA SER A 78 -13.90 11.25 -5.64
C SER A 78 -13.76 12.53 -4.82
N ALA A 79 -13.41 12.42 -3.54
CA ALA A 79 -13.25 13.57 -2.67
C ALA A 79 -12.13 14.50 -3.15
N ILE A 80 -11.00 13.94 -3.61
CA ILE A 80 -9.89 14.70 -4.19
C ILE A 80 -10.29 15.32 -5.53
N VAL A 81 -10.95 14.55 -6.40
CA VAL A 81 -11.44 15.05 -7.69
C VAL A 81 -12.34 16.27 -7.49
N LYS A 82 -13.29 16.18 -6.57
CA LYS A 82 -14.22 17.28 -6.24
C LYS A 82 -13.53 18.46 -5.57
N LYS A 83 -12.60 18.21 -4.62
CA LYS A 83 -11.93 19.27 -3.86
C LYS A 83 -11.02 20.15 -4.71
N PHE A 84 -10.42 19.58 -5.76
CA PHE A 84 -9.47 20.26 -6.63
C PHE A 84 -10.04 20.52 -8.04
N ASP A 85 -11.37 20.42 -8.22
CA ASP A 85 -12.07 20.62 -9.50
C ASP A 85 -11.43 19.85 -10.67
N LEU A 86 -10.94 18.64 -10.38
CA LEU A 86 -10.19 17.85 -11.36
C LEU A 86 -11.13 17.26 -12.41
N GLU A 87 -12.45 17.32 -12.26
CA GLU A 87 -13.48 16.74 -13.14
C GLU A 87 -13.40 17.21 -14.58
N LYS A 88 -12.98 18.47 -14.79
CA LYS A 88 -12.77 18.99 -16.13
C LYS A 88 -11.61 18.20 -16.74
N ASP A 89 -11.84 17.63 -17.93
CA ASP A 89 -10.81 17.01 -18.76
C ASP A 89 -9.88 18.10 -19.32
N THR A 90 -9.31 18.91 -18.44
CA THR A 90 -8.16 19.73 -18.80
C THR A 90 -7.03 18.75 -19.05
N LEU A 91 -6.50 18.78 -20.28
CA LEU A 91 -5.37 17.99 -20.79
C LEU A 91 -4.07 18.11 -19.95
N GLU A 92 -4.13 18.71 -18.77
CA GLU A 92 -3.02 18.91 -17.87
C GLU A 92 -2.69 17.60 -17.16
N ARG A 93 -1.57 16.99 -17.56
CA ARG A 93 -1.02 15.77 -16.93
C ARG A 93 -0.99 15.86 -15.40
N HIS A 94 -0.78 17.05 -14.84
CA HIS A 94 -0.78 17.28 -13.39
C HIS A 94 -2.10 16.90 -12.71
N HIS A 95 -3.25 17.14 -13.35
CA HIS A 95 -4.56 16.81 -12.80
C HIS A 95 -4.83 15.30 -12.79
N GLN A 96 -4.41 14.60 -13.85
CA GLN A 96 -4.52 13.14 -13.90
C GLN A 96 -3.60 12.47 -12.86
N VAL A 97 -2.37 12.94 -12.72
CA VAL A 97 -1.42 12.43 -11.72
C VAL A 97 -1.96 12.60 -10.31
N ALA A 98 -2.50 13.79 -9.96
CA ALA A 98 -3.02 14.05 -8.62
C ALA A 98 -4.12 13.06 -8.17
N ARG A 99 -5.00 12.65 -9.10
CA ARG A 99 -6.07 11.66 -8.83
C ARG A 99 -5.51 10.29 -8.43
N TYR A 100 -4.48 9.83 -9.15
CA TYR A 100 -3.87 8.52 -8.90
C TYR A 100 -2.93 8.53 -7.70
N THR A 101 -2.19 9.63 -7.50
CA THR A 101 -1.20 9.78 -6.42
C THR A 101 -1.81 9.62 -5.03
N CYS A 102 -3.05 10.04 -4.80
CA CYS A 102 -3.68 9.88 -3.49
C CYS A 102 -3.92 8.39 -3.14
N VAL A 103 -4.47 7.61 -4.07
CA VAL A 103 -4.74 6.18 -3.88
C VAL A 103 -3.44 5.39 -3.88
N SER A 104 -2.53 5.67 -4.83
CA SER A 104 -1.23 5.01 -4.90
C SER A 104 -0.38 5.26 -3.64
N GLY A 105 -0.45 6.47 -3.07
CA GLY A 105 0.21 6.83 -1.81
C GLY A 105 -0.32 6.10 -0.58
N PHE A 106 -1.56 5.59 -0.61
CA PHE A 106 -2.03 4.67 0.44
C PHE A 106 -1.60 3.24 0.14
N ILE A 107 -1.90 2.74 -1.05
CA ILE A 107 -1.70 1.33 -1.39
C ILE A 107 -0.22 0.96 -1.42
N PHE A 108 0.64 1.75 -2.06
CA PHE A 108 2.06 1.43 -2.19
C PHE A 108 2.85 1.94 -1.00
N LEU A 109 2.77 3.23 -0.70
CA LEU A 109 3.65 3.85 0.29
C LEU A 109 3.29 3.48 1.74
N ARG A 110 2.02 3.16 2.04
CA ARG A 110 1.56 2.86 3.40
C ARG A 110 1.18 1.41 3.65
N TRP A 111 1.12 0.58 2.60
CA TRP A 111 0.68 -0.81 2.75
C TRP A 111 1.61 -1.81 2.09
N ILE A 112 1.68 -1.85 0.75
CA ILE A 112 2.48 -2.85 0.02
C ILE A 112 3.98 -2.67 0.29
N CYS A 113 4.53 -1.46 0.16
CA CYS A 113 5.98 -1.24 0.34
C CYS A 113 6.43 -1.44 1.79
N PRO A 114 5.69 -0.97 2.82
CA PRO A 114 5.96 -1.37 4.21
C PRO A 114 5.94 -2.89 4.42
N ALA A 115 5.03 -3.62 3.77
CA ALA A 115 4.98 -5.08 3.82
C ALA A 115 6.20 -5.75 3.15
N ILE A 116 6.76 -5.13 2.11
CA ILE A 116 8.00 -5.60 1.49
C ILE A 116 9.22 -5.32 2.38
N ILE A 117 9.29 -4.12 2.99
CA ILE A 117 10.44 -3.69 3.81
C ILE A 117 10.49 -4.46 5.13
N SER A 118 9.33 -4.69 5.76
CA SER A 118 9.21 -5.31 7.08
C SER A 118 8.28 -6.53 7.02
N PRO A 119 8.61 -7.60 6.27
CA PRO A 119 7.67 -8.67 5.95
C PRO A 119 7.17 -9.43 7.18
N LYS A 120 7.98 -9.52 8.24
CA LYS A 120 7.56 -10.14 9.50
C LYS A 120 6.44 -9.37 10.20
N GLN A 121 6.42 -8.03 10.11
CA GLN A 121 5.37 -7.22 10.73
C GLN A 121 4.01 -7.39 10.03
N PHE A 122 4.01 -7.96 8.83
CA PHE A 122 2.82 -8.25 8.03
C PHE A 122 2.54 -9.77 7.96
N ASP A 123 3.17 -10.56 8.83
CA ASP A 123 3.05 -12.03 8.88
C ASP A 123 3.39 -12.75 7.56
N LEU A 124 4.19 -12.14 6.69
CA LEU A 124 4.60 -12.74 5.40
C LEU A 124 5.77 -13.72 5.54
N VAL A 125 6.50 -13.65 6.65
CA VAL A 125 7.62 -14.53 7.00
C VAL A 125 7.62 -14.80 8.51
N GLN A 126 8.22 -15.92 8.93
CA GLN A 126 8.31 -16.30 10.36
C GLN A 126 9.41 -15.52 11.11
N ASP A 127 10.57 -15.36 10.46
CA ASP A 127 11.76 -14.75 11.04
C ASP A 127 12.08 -13.40 10.43
N HIS A 128 12.79 -12.55 11.18
CA HIS A 128 13.27 -11.28 10.65
C HIS A 128 14.35 -11.57 9.60
N PRO A 129 14.26 -10.99 8.38
CA PRO A 129 15.34 -11.09 7.42
C PRO A 129 16.62 -10.47 7.98
N ASP A 130 17.78 -11.00 7.60
CA ASP A 130 19.08 -10.42 7.95
C ASP A 130 19.28 -9.04 7.29
N ALA A 131 20.31 -8.31 7.71
CA ALA A 131 20.56 -6.94 7.24
C ALA A 131 20.78 -6.83 5.72
N ASN A 132 21.39 -7.85 5.10
CA ASN A 132 21.64 -7.88 3.67
C ASN A 132 20.34 -8.12 2.90
N THR A 133 19.53 -9.07 3.34
CA THR A 133 18.20 -9.33 2.78
C THR A 133 17.29 -8.11 2.94
N CYS A 134 17.29 -7.47 4.11
CA CYS A 134 16.54 -6.23 4.36
C CYS A 134 16.91 -5.14 3.34
N ARG A 135 18.20 -5.02 2.99
CA ARG A 135 18.67 -4.06 1.99
C ARG A 135 18.09 -4.37 0.61
N THR A 136 18.14 -5.62 0.17
CA THR A 136 17.53 -6.06 -1.10
C THR A 136 16.04 -5.73 -1.15
N LEU A 137 15.29 -6.07 -0.09
CA LEU A 137 13.87 -5.77 0.01
C LEU A 137 13.59 -4.25 -0.04
N THR A 138 14.45 -3.45 0.59
CA THR A 138 14.34 -1.97 0.54
C THR A 138 14.55 -1.44 -0.87
N LEU A 139 15.51 -1.97 -1.64
CA LEU A 139 15.72 -1.57 -3.03
C LEU A 139 14.53 -1.96 -3.92
N ILE A 140 13.97 -3.15 -3.72
CA ILE A 140 12.76 -3.58 -4.43
C ILE A 140 11.58 -2.66 -4.12
N ALA A 141 11.35 -2.37 -2.84
CA ALA A 141 10.30 -1.44 -2.40
C ALA A 141 10.53 -0.04 -2.99
N LYS A 142 11.77 0.45 -3.04
CA LYS A 142 12.13 1.75 -3.64
C LYS A 142 11.69 1.81 -5.11
N CYS A 143 11.95 0.77 -5.90
CA CYS A 143 11.50 0.73 -7.30
C CYS A 143 9.98 0.83 -7.45
N LEU A 144 9.22 0.11 -6.59
CA LEU A 144 7.76 0.14 -6.62
C LEU A 144 7.19 1.48 -6.11
N MET A 145 7.81 2.09 -5.10
CA MET A 145 7.45 3.43 -4.63
C MET A 145 7.65 4.49 -5.71
N THR A 146 8.75 4.41 -6.48
CA THR A 146 9.00 5.33 -7.59
C THR A 146 7.97 5.15 -8.71
N LEU A 147 7.61 3.90 -9.05
CA LEU A 147 6.50 3.62 -9.98
C LEU A 147 5.19 4.26 -9.50
N ALA A 148 4.86 4.09 -8.22
CA ALA A 148 3.62 4.59 -7.63
C ALA A 148 3.52 6.13 -7.55
N SER A 149 4.66 6.80 -7.59
CA SER A 149 4.76 8.27 -7.57
C SER A 149 4.67 8.87 -8.98
N HIS A 150 4.53 8.06 -10.04
CA HIS A 150 4.47 8.49 -11.45
C HIS A 150 5.60 9.47 -11.84
N SER A 151 6.75 9.37 -11.17
CA SER A 151 7.86 10.31 -11.31
C SER A 151 9.06 9.59 -11.91
N THR A 152 9.62 10.15 -12.97
CA THR A 152 10.94 9.73 -13.47
C THR A 152 12.02 10.28 -12.55
N THR A 153 13.03 9.46 -12.25
CA THR A 153 14.16 9.92 -11.42
C THR A 153 15.19 10.57 -12.33
N GLU A 154 15.30 11.89 -12.25
CA GLU A 154 16.33 12.68 -12.97
C GLU A 154 17.64 12.80 -12.18
N GLN A 155 17.63 12.42 -10.90
CA GLN A 155 18.83 12.38 -10.08
C GLN A 155 19.72 11.19 -10.47
N ASN A 156 21.02 11.43 -10.58
CA ASN A 156 22.04 10.40 -10.89
C ASN A 156 21.75 9.58 -12.17
N THR A 157 21.27 10.22 -13.24
CA THR A 157 21.04 9.59 -14.57
C THR A 157 22.27 8.90 -15.18
N LYS A 158 23.45 9.08 -14.59
CA LYS A 158 24.68 8.36 -14.93
C LYS A 158 24.73 6.93 -14.39
N GLU A 159 23.91 6.56 -13.40
CA GLU A 159 23.90 5.23 -12.82
C GLU A 159 23.02 4.27 -13.63
N VAL A 160 23.54 3.08 -13.95
CA VAL A 160 22.84 2.10 -14.80
C VAL A 160 21.49 1.66 -14.22
N TRP A 161 21.42 1.49 -12.90
CA TRP A 161 20.18 1.07 -12.23
C TRP A 161 19.08 2.14 -12.31
N ILE A 162 19.42 3.43 -12.32
CA ILE A 162 18.48 4.54 -12.51
C ILE A 162 17.88 4.50 -13.93
N ASN A 163 18.71 4.21 -14.93
CA ASN A 163 18.24 4.06 -16.30
C ASN A 163 17.29 2.87 -16.46
N GLN A 164 17.60 1.73 -15.83
CA GLN A 164 16.70 0.57 -15.79
C GLN A 164 15.41 0.87 -15.00
N LEU A 165 15.48 1.66 -13.92
CA LEU A 165 14.32 2.09 -13.14
C LEU A 165 13.38 2.94 -14.00
N ASN A 166 13.92 3.95 -14.69
CA ASN A 166 13.13 4.81 -15.58
C ASN A 166 12.51 4.00 -16.73
N ALA A 167 13.23 3.04 -17.31
CA ALA A 167 12.67 2.13 -18.31
C ALA A 167 11.53 1.28 -17.73
N PHE A 168 11.70 0.71 -16.53
CA PHE A 168 10.67 -0.05 -15.84
C PHE A 168 9.41 0.79 -15.58
N ILE A 169 9.58 2.04 -15.12
CA ILE A 169 8.46 2.96 -14.86
C ILE A 169 7.70 3.21 -16.16
N ASN A 170 8.39 3.63 -17.22
CA ASN A 170 7.76 3.96 -18.50
C ASN A 170 6.94 2.79 -19.08
N ILE A 171 7.44 1.55 -18.96
CA ILE A 171 6.74 0.35 -19.43
C ILE A 171 5.47 0.06 -18.60
N ASN A 172 5.48 0.38 -17.31
CA ASN A 172 4.45 -0.06 -16.38
C ASN A 172 3.47 1.04 -15.96
N THR A 173 3.69 2.31 -16.31
CA THR A 173 2.80 3.43 -15.95
C THR A 173 1.34 3.16 -16.31
N ASN A 174 1.04 2.70 -17.52
CA ASN A 174 -0.35 2.43 -17.94
C ASN A 174 -0.97 1.28 -17.15
N LYS A 175 -0.22 0.18 -17.00
CA LYS A 175 -0.63 -0.98 -16.20
C LYS A 175 -0.87 -0.63 -14.73
N PHE A 176 -0.08 0.30 -14.20
CA PHE A 176 -0.21 0.82 -12.86
C PHE A 176 -1.49 1.62 -12.71
N THR A 177 -1.76 2.52 -13.65
CA THR A 177 -3.02 3.29 -13.70
C THR A 177 -4.24 2.36 -13.76
N ASP A 178 -4.20 1.31 -14.59
CA ASP A 178 -5.28 0.32 -14.68
C ASP A 178 -5.49 -0.44 -13.36
N PHE A 179 -4.39 -0.80 -12.69
CA PHE A 179 -4.45 -1.42 -11.37
C PHE A 179 -5.12 -0.48 -10.36
N ILE A 180 -4.71 0.80 -10.29
CA ILE A 180 -5.29 1.78 -9.38
C ILE A 180 -6.78 1.98 -9.67
N ASN A 181 -7.18 2.08 -10.93
CA ASN A 181 -8.59 2.17 -11.32
C ASN A 181 -9.39 0.95 -10.86
N TYR A 182 -8.86 -0.26 -11.03
CA TYR A 182 -9.54 -1.47 -10.59
C TYR A 182 -9.76 -1.53 -9.08
N VAL A 183 -8.77 -1.07 -8.29
CA VAL A 183 -8.86 -1.07 -6.82
C VAL A 183 -9.49 0.21 -6.27
N SER A 184 -10.01 1.12 -7.10
CA SER A 184 -10.73 2.33 -6.66
C SER A 184 -12.08 2.42 -7.35
N ILE A 185 -13.07 1.68 -6.81
CA ILE A 185 -14.43 1.66 -7.34
C ILE A 185 -15.34 2.51 -6.47
N ILE A 186 -16.19 3.32 -7.11
CA ILE A 186 -17.37 3.89 -6.49
C ILE A 186 -18.48 2.90 -6.81
N VAL A 187 -18.99 2.20 -5.80
CA VAL A 187 -20.27 1.52 -5.95
C VAL A 187 -21.29 2.58 -5.56
N GLU A 188 -22.04 3.10 -6.53
CA GLU A 188 -23.21 3.90 -6.21
C GLU A 188 -24.12 3.01 -5.35
N GLU A 189 -24.48 3.48 -4.16
CA GLU A 189 -25.52 2.87 -3.34
C GLU A 189 -26.82 2.97 -4.14
N GLN A 190 -27.09 1.97 -4.98
CA GLN A 190 -28.42 1.80 -5.52
C GLN A 190 -29.31 1.35 -4.37
N ASP A 191 -30.08 2.29 -3.84
CA ASP A 191 -31.11 2.12 -2.81
C ASP A 191 -32.25 1.13 -3.21
N ASN A 192 -32.08 0.28 -4.23
CA ASN A 192 -33.16 -0.49 -4.86
C ASN A 192 -32.82 -1.94 -5.25
N GLU A 193 -32.02 -2.66 -4.47
CA GLU A 193 -32.08 -4.12 -4.49
C GLU A 193 -32.25 -4.63 -3.05
N GLU A 194 -33.30 -5.42 -2.82
CA GLU A 194 -33.46 -6.22 -1.61
C GLU A 194 -32.10 -6.82 -1.28
N LEU A 195 -31.55 -6.43 -0.12
CA LEU A 195 -30.32 -7.00 0.44
C LEU A 195 -30.32 -8.49 0.11
N PRO A 196 -29.39 -9.02 -0.72
CA PRO A 196 -29.22 -10.46 -0.79
C PRO A 196 -29.00 -10.86 0.65
N LYS A 197 -29.91 -11.69 1.20
CA LYS A 197 -29.88 -12.14 2.59
C LYS A 197 -28.42 -12.35 2.91
N ARG A 198 -27.88 -11.58 3.87
CA ARG A 198 -26.55 -11.84 4.41
C ARG A 198 -26.61 -13.32 4.78
N GLU A 199 -26.05 -14.18 3.94
CA GLU A 199 -25.51 -15.41 4.46
C GLU A 199 -24.48 -14.89 5.44
N ASP A 200 -24.76 -15.11 6.72
CA ASP A 200 -23.85 -14.90 7.82
C ASP A 200 -22.61 -15.77 7.57
N THR A 201 -21.81 -15.39 6.57
CA THR A 201 -20.38 -15.55 6.66
C THR A 201 -19.98 -14.57 7.74
N THR A 202 -20.15 -15.02 8.98
CA THR A 202 -19.38 -14.56 10.13
C THR A 202 -17.92 -14.59 9.69
N ALA A 203 -17.46 -13.53 9.04
CA ALA A 203 -16.05 -13.26 8.98
C ALA A 203 -15.65 -13.18 10.45
N ASN A 204 -14.81 -14.12 10.89
CA ASN A 204 -14.30 -14.27 12.26
C ASN A 204 -13.42 -13.07 12.64
N TYR A 205 -13.94 -11.85 12.54
CA TYR A 205 -13.42 -10.69 13.21
C TYR A 205 -13.89 -10.80 14.66
N PHE A 206 -13.14 -11.57 15.45
CA PHE A 206 -13.25 -11.53 16.90
C PHE A 206 -12.64 -10.20 17.36
N ILE A 207 -13.39 -9.12 17.20
CA ILE A 207 -13.11 -7.87 17.89
C ILE A 207 -13.58 -8.14 19.32
N ASP A 208 -12.64 -8.21 20.26
CA ASP A 208 -12.96 -8.23 21.69
C ASP A 208 -13.52 -6.85 22.06
N LEU A 209 -14.81 -6.68 21.77
CA LEU A 209 -15.52 -5.43 21.93
C LEU A 209 -15.42 -4.91 23.38
N PRO A 210 -15.54 -5.76 24.42
CA PRO A 210 -15.24 -5.34 25.80
C PRO A 210 -13.84 -4.74 25.97
N TYR A 211 -12.80 -5.39 25.46
CA TYR A 211 -11.41 -4.91 25.57
C TYR A 211 -11.19 -3.59 24.82
N GLU A 212 -11.69 -3.48 23.59
CA GLU A 212 -11.58 -2.25 22.79
C GLU A 212 -12.35 -1.08 23.42
N LEU A 213 -13.54 -1.32 23.96
CA LEU A 213 -14.31 -0.30 24.67
C LEU A 213 -13.64 0.13 25.97
N ALA A 214 -13.01 -0.80 26.70
CA ALA A 214 -12.25 -0.47 27.90
C ALA A 214 -11.02 0.40 27.57
N GLN A 215 -10.28 0.07 26.51
CA GLN A 215 -9.17 0.89 26.01
C GLN A 215 -9.63 2.28 25.59
N LEU A 216 -10.73 2.38 24.83
CA LEU A 216 -11.30 3.66 24.42
C LEU A 216 -11.75 4.49 25.64
N SER A 217 -12.44 3.87 26.60
CA SER A 217 -12.87 4.53 27.83
C SER A 217 -11.70 5.05 28.65
N ARG A 218 -10.61 4.27 28.73
CA ARG A 218 -9.38 4.68 29.41
C ARG A 218 -8.74 5.88 28.70
N TRP A 219 -8.57 5.80 27.38
CA TRP A 219 -8.04 6.90 26.58
C TRP A 219 -8.88 8.17 26.74
N CYS A 220 -10.21 8.04 26.68
CA CYS A 220 -11.10 9.16 26.96
C CYS A 220 -10.84 9.73 28.36
N THR A 221 -10.73 8.90 29.40
CA THR A 221 -10.55 9.41 30.77
C THR A 221 -9.20 10.11 30.96
N GLU A 222 -8.14 9.63 30.30
CA GLU A 222 -6.78 10.18 30.41
C GLU A 222 -6.58 11.45 29.55
N GLU A 223 -7.09 11.47 28.31
CA GLU A 223 -6.81 12.51 27.32
C GLU A 223 -7.97 13.52 27.11
N CYS A 224 -9.18 13.23 27.59
CA CYS A 224 -10.34 14.14 27.49
C CYS A 224 -10.42 15.16 28.64
N THR A 225 -9.30 15.54 29.24
CA THR A 225 -9.23 16.63 30.24
C THR A 225 -9.22 18.02 29.60
N VAL A 226 -9.03 18.11 28.27
CA VAL A 226 -9.08 19.36 27.49
C VAL A 226 -10.41 19.45 26.74
N ASN A 227 -11.15 20.53 26.96
CA ASN A 227 -12.51 20.73 26.45
C ASN A 227 -12.53 21.01 24.92
N ASN A 228 -12.49 19.97 24.10
CA ASN A 228 -12.59 19.98 22.63
C ASN A 228 -13.86 19.26 22.10
N VAL A 229 -14.06 19.21 20.76
CA VAL A 229 -15.25 18.63 20.10
C VAL A 229 -15.43 17.12 20.40
N ILE A 230 -14.32 16.38 20.58
CA ILE A 230 -14.33 14.94 20.86
C ILE A 230 -14.83 14.69 22.29
N THR A 231 -14.29 15.44 23.26
CA THR A 231 -14.74 15.47 24.67
C THR A 231 -16.24 15.68 24.83
N LYS A 232 -16.83 16.60 24.05
CA LYS A 232 -18.26 16.91 24.12
C LYS A 232 -19.12 15.76 23.60
N THR A 233 -18.65 15.11 22.54
CA THR A 233 -19.33 13.94 21.95
C THR A 233 -19.25 12.74 22.90
N CYS A 234 -18.09 12.46 23.50
CA CYS A 234 -17.91 11.38 24.47
C CYS A 234 -18.80 11.55 25.72
N HIS A 235 -18.88 12.77 26.29
CA HIS A 235 -19.77 13.04 27.43
C HIS A 235 -21.25 12.86 27.09
N SER A 236 -21.66 13.17 25.85
CA SER A 236 -23.04 12.97 25.39
C SER A 236 -23.41 11.49 25.30
N ILE A 237 -22.47 10.64 24.84
CA ILE A 237 -22.63 9.19 24.76
C ILE A 237 -22.71 8.57 26.16
N MET A 238 -21.84 8.98 27.09
CA MET A 238 -21.83 8.47 28.47
C MET A 238 -23.05 8.89 29.30
N LYS A 239 -23.74 9.97 28.91
CA LYS A 239 -24.94 10.46 29.61
C LYS A 239 -26.26 9.82 29.16
N LYS A 240 -26.25 8.91 28.18
CA LYS A 240 -27.50 8.19 27.85
C LYS A 240 -27.90 7.28 29.03
N PRO A 241 -29.11 7.45 29.60
CA PRO A 241 -29.55 6.61 30.70
C PRO A 241 -29.66 5.16 30.20
N ARG A 242 -29.16 4.21 31.00
CA ARG A 242 -29.49 2.79 30.80
C ARG A 242 -31.01 2.70 30.90
N MET A 243 -31.66 2.35 29.79
CA MET A 243 -33.09 2.03 29.81
C MET A 243 -33.25 0.80 30.71
N ASN A 244 -33.95 1.00 31.83
CA ASN A 244 -34.53 -0.08 32.61
C ASN A 244 -35.69 -0.70 31.83
#